data_AF-A0A5C4VQ71-F1
#
_entry.id   AF-A0A5C4VQ71-F1
#
_cell.length_a   1.000
_cell.length_b   1.000
_cell.length_c   1.000
_cell.angle_alpha   90.00
_cell.angle_beta   90.00
_cell.angle_gamma   90.00
#
_symmetry.space_group_name_H-M   'P 1'
#
loop_
_entity.id
_entity.type
_entity.pdbx_description
1 polymer ?
#
loop_
_entity_poly.entity_id
_entity_poly.type
_entity_poly.pdbx_seq_one_letter_code
_entity_poly.pdbx_strand_id
1 'polypeptide(L)'
;MLPEVRGWLRRRTSSAADWPLQDLKAAKGRTTVSVVLPARDERETVGEIVGVIRRELDGLVDEIVVIDSRSTDDTALVAARAGACVHAQDEILPQLKPLDGKGEALWKSLAVTSGDVVVFADADIRKFRASLIFGLLGPLLADPSVVYAKGCYDRPLYGTSNGGGRVTELVARPLINLHWPQLAGFVQPLAGEYAGRRSALERVPFLTGYGVELGLLIDLLELAGLDAFAQVDLGSREHAPQSTEALGGMASQIMLAAWSRLRRQGKIHASHEPSVRLTQFRRGAEGHDVLLRDVGIGERPPMITLTM
;
A
#
# COMPACT_ATOMS: atom_id res chain seq x y z
N MET A 1 -9.95 -22.29 4.13
CA MET A 1 -8.53 -21.92 3.96
C MET A 1 -7.69 -23.14 3.60
N LEU A 2 -6.86 -23.03 2.56
CA LEU A 2 -5.97 -24.09 2.08
C LEU A 2 -4.96 -24.53 3.16
N PRO A 3 -4.50 -25.80 3.19
CA PRO A 3 -3.49 -26.27 4.14
C PRO A 3 -2.16 -25.51 4.04
N GLU A 4 -1.70 -25.20 2.82
CA GLU A 4 -0.47 -24.44 2.58
C GLU A 4 -0.52 -23.03 3.18
N VAL A 5 -1.67 -22.35 3.07
CA VAL A 5 -1.89 -21.02 3.65
C VAL A 5 -1.86 -21.05 5.17
N ARG A 6 -2.42 -22.11 5.79
CA ARG A 6 -2.30 -22.32 7.24
C ARG A 6 -0.85 -22.56 7.67
N GLY A 7 -0.07 -23.26 6.85
CA GLY A 7 1.36 -23.45 7.07
C GLY A 7 2.14 -22.14 6.95
N TRP A 8 1.88 -21.39 5.88
CA TRP A 8 2.46 -20.07 5.63
C TRP A 8 2.19 -19.12 6.79
N LEU A 9 0.93 -19.01 7.25
CA LEU A 9 0.56 -18.17 8.39
C LEU A 9 1.42 -18.41 9.63
N ARG A 10 1.72 -19.67 9.97
CA ARG A 10 2.56 -20.00 11.14
C ARG A 10 4.03 -19.64 10.96
N ARG A 11 4.56 -19.72 9.73
CA ARG A 11 6.00 -19.52 9.44
C ARG A 11 6.35 -18.09 9.02
N ARG A 12 5.37 -17.37 8.47
CA ARG A 12 5.55 -16.09 7.78
C ARG A 12 4.74 -14.96 8.43
N THR A 13 4.20 -15.19 9.63
CA THR A 13 3.63 -14.14 10.49
C THR A 13 4.56 -13.92 11.68
N SER A 14 4.91 -12.66 11.94
CA SER A 14 5.65 -12.21 13.12
C SER A 14 4.97 -10.96 13.70
N SER A 15 5.41 -10.47 14.84
CA SER A 15 5.08 -9.15 15.37
C SER A 15 6.25 -8.19 15.20
N ALA A 16 5.99 -6.88 15.19
CA ALA A 16 7.06 -5.88 15.27
C ALA A 16 7.97 -6.09 16.50
N ALA A 17 7.45 -6.64 17.60
CA ALA A 17 8.22 -6.94 18.80
C ALA A 17 9.26 -8.06 18.61
N ASP A 18 9.09 -8.92 17.60
CA ASP A 18 10.04 -9.99 17.28
C ASP A 18 11.30 -9.45 16.58
N TRP A 19 11.33 -8.15 16.26
CA TRP A 19 12.40 -7.50 15.51
C TRP A 19 12.99 -6.30 16.27
N PRO A 20 13.80 -6.52 17.31
CA PRO A 20 14.47 -5.43 18.01
C PRO A 20 15.31 -4.57 17.07
N LEU A 21 15.24 -3.24 17.23
CA LEU A 21 15.91 -2.30 16.33
C LEU A 21 17.42 -2.52 16.22
N GLN A 22 18.10 -2.95 17.28
CA GLN A 22 19.54 -3.22 17.22
C GLN A 22 19.86 -4.42 16.34
N ASP A 23 19.06 -5.49 16.43
CA ASP A 23 19.22 -6.69 15.62
C ASP A 23 18.93 -6.37 14.15
N LEU A 24 17.93 -5.54 13.87
CA LEU A 24 17.63 -5.06 12.52
C LEU A 24 18.79 -4.24 11.92
N LYS A 25 19.39 -3.33 12.70
CA LYS A 25 20.55 -2.55 12.24
C LYS A 25 21.75 -3.45 11.94
N ALA A 26 21.97 -4.49 12.75
CA ALA A 26 23.01 -5.47 12.49
C ALA A 26 22.71 -6.31 11.23
N ALA A 27 21.46 -6.78 11.09
CA ALA A 27 21.02 -7.59 9.95
C ALA A 27 20.98 -6.81 8.63
N LYS A 28 20.76 -5.49 8.68
CA LYS A 28 20.76 -4.60 7.51
C LYS A 28 22.05 -4.75 6.69
N GLY A 29 23.20 -4.81 7.35
CA GLY A 29 24.50 -4.90 6.69
C GLY A 29 24.70 -3.77 5.67
N ARG A 30 24.82 -4.12 4.38
CA ARG A 30 24.95 -3.16 3.27
C ARG A 30 23.63 -2.82 2.58
N THR A 31 22.53 -3.48 2.96
CA THR A 31 21.21 -3.27 2.35
C THR A 31 20.73 -1.88 2.67
N THR A 32 20.34 -1.13 1.65
CA THR A 32 19.79 0.23 1.81
C THR A 32 18.26 0.21 1.87
N VAL A 33 17.68 1.15 2.62
CA VAL A 33 16.25 1.21 2.91
C VAL A 33 15.68 2.58 2.57
N SER A 34 14.70 2.59 1.68
CA SER A 34 13.86 3.75 1.37
C SER A 34 12.54 3.67 2.11
N VAL A 35 12.11 4.76 2.73
CA VAL A 35 10.72 4.91 3.18
C VAL A 35 10.01 5.91 2.29
N VAL A 36 8.89 5.49 1.70
CA VAL A 36 8.06 6.29 0.81
C VAL A 36 6.71 6.56 1.45
N LEU A 37 6.34 7.84 1.48
CA LEU A 37 5.06 8.33 1.98
C LEU A 37 4.29 9.00 0.81
N PRO A 38 3.33 8.32 0.17
CA PRO A 38 2.41 9.00 -0.74
C PRO A 38 1.51 9.94 0.07
N ALA A 39 1.44 11.22 -0.32
CA ALA A 39 0.71 12.24 0.43
C ALA A 39 -0.21 13.05 -0.49
N ARG A 40 -1.40 13.39 0.01
CA ARG A 40 -2.33 14.33 -0.60
C ARG A 40 -3.16 15.01 0.48
N ASP A 41 -2.89 16.29 0.74
CA ASP A 41 -3.56 17.08 1.78
C ASP A 41 -3.39 16.50 3.20
N GLU A 42 -2.17 16.08 3.54
CA GLU A 42 -1.78 15.41 4.79
C GLU A 42 -0.89 16.27 5.70
N ARG A 43 -1.01 17.60 5.65
CA ARG A 43 -0.17 18.53 6.44
C ARG A 43 -0.23 18.29 7.95
N GLU A 44 -1.32 17.70 8.43
CA GLU A 44 -1.57 17.48 9.86
C GLU A 44 -0.72 16.35 10.45
N THR A 45 -0.29 15.39 9.61
CA THR A 45 0.33 14.13 10.04
C THR A 45 1.72 13.93 9.47
N VAL A 46 1.96 14.33 8.21
CA VAL A 46 3.21 14.00 7.48
C VAL A 46 4.47 14.49 8.21
N GLY A 47 4.43 15.67 8.83
CA GLY A 47 5.59 16.22 9.55
C GLY A 47 5.96 15.42 10.80
N GLU A 48 4.97 14.95 11.56
CA GLU A 48 5.18 14.07 12.72
C GLU A 48 5.76 12.72 12.27
N ILE A 49 5.18 12.11 11.25
CA ILE A 49 5.60 10.82 10.69
C ILE A 49 7.07 10.88 10.27
N VAL A 50 7.45 11.86 9.45
CA VAL A 50 8.84 12.05 9.00
C VAL A 50 9.77 12.27 10.19
N GLY A 51 9.35 13.09 11.17
CA GLY A 51 10.12 13.35 12.37
C GLY A 51 10.37 12.10 13.22
N VAL A 52 9.36 11.22 13.37
CA VAL A 52 9.51 9.94 14.08
C VAL A 52 10.47 9.01 13.35
N ILE A 53 10.29 8.82 12.04
CA ILE A 53 11.17 7.97 11.22
C ILE A 53 12.62 8.44 11.36
N ARG A 54 12.87 9.75 11.20
CA ARG A 54 14.23 10.30 11.24
C ARG A 54 14.89 10.15 12.61
N ARG A 55 14.13 10.36 13.70
CA ARG A 55 14.69 10.29 15.06
C ARG A 55 14.89 8.87 15.55
N GLU A 56 13.94 7.98 15.27
CA GLU A 56 13.92 6.64 15.88
C GLU A 56 14.56 5.57 15.00
N LEU A 57 14.62 5.78 13.68
CA LEU A 57 15.12 4.81 12.71
C LEU A 57 16.44 5.23 12.07
N ASP A 58 17.16 6.16 12.69
CA ASP A 58 18.50 6.57 12.29
C ASP A 58 19.45 5.37 12.15
N GLY A 59 20.18 5.29 11.04
CA GLY A 59 21.03 4.15 10.69
C GLY A 59 20.30 2.91 10.16
N LEU A 60 18.98 2.80 10.35
CA LEU A 60 18.16 1.75 9.73
C LEU A 60 17.55 2.23 8.41
N VAL A 61 16.99 3.44 8.37
CA VAL A 61 16.43 4.07 7.16
C VAL A 61 17.46 5.02 6.54
N ASP A 62 17.71 4.89 5.24
CA ASP A 62 18.72 5.67 4.53
C ASP A 62 18.11 6.88 3.81
N GLU A 63 16.88 6.75 3.32
CA GLU A 63 16.16 7.83 2.65
C GLU A 63 14.68 7.85 3.04
N ILE A 64 14.14 9.06 3.21
CA ILE A 64 12.72 9.31 3.46
C ILE A 64 12.21 10.18 2.32
N VAL A 65 11.28 9.63 1.52
CA VAL A 65 10.75 10.27 0.33
C VAL A 65 9.24 10.48 0.49
N VAL A 66 8.80 11.71 0.30
CA VAL A 66 7.38 12.06 0.23
C VAL A 66 7.02 12.34 -1.22
N ILE A 67 6.04 11.61 -1.74
CA ILE A 67 5.50 11.85 -3.08
C ILE A 67 4.22 12.66 -2.93
N ASP A 68 4.32 13.95 -3.19
CA ASP A 68 3.19 14.87 -3.13
C ASP A 68 2.29 14.73 -4.35
N SER A 69 1.06 14.27 -4.13
CA SER A 69 0.08 13.91 -5.14
C SER A 69 -0.91 15.05 -5.37
N ARG A 70 -0.37 16.24 -5.68
CA ARG A 70 -1.11 17.50 -5.90
C ARG A 70 -1.87 17.98 -4.66
N SER A 71 -1.19 18.04 -3.52
CA SER A 71 -1.76 18.68 -2.34
C SER A 71 -2.08 20.15 -2.64
N THR A 72 -3.17 20.62 -2.06
CA THR A 72 -3.63 22.01 -2.11
C THR A 72 -3.34 22.77 -0.81
N ASP A 73 -2.80 22.05 0.18
CA ASP A 73 -2.38 22.57 1.48
C ASP A 73 -0.83 22.58 1.62
N ASP A 74 -0.34 22.81 2.85
CA ASP A 74 1.09 22.90 3.13
C ASP A 74 1.81 21.54 3.28
N THR A 75 1.24 20.42 2.80
CA THR A 75 1.82 19.06 2.96
C THR A 75 3.29 19.01 2.55
N ALA A 76 3.62 19.45 1.33
CA ALA A 76 4.99 19.42 0.81
C ALA A 76 5.95 20.25 1.67
N LEU A 77 5.52 21.44 2.10
CA LEU A 77 6.30 22.33 2.95
C LEU A 77 6.58 21.72 4.32
N VAL A 78 5.57 21.14 4.96
CA VAL A 78 5.68 20.49 6.28
C VAL A 78 6.59 19.27 6.21
N ALA A 79 6.45 18.43 5.19
CA ALA A 79 7.31 17.28 4.95
C ALA A 79 8.79 17.67 4.77
N ALA A 80 9.06 18.66 3.93
CA ALA A 80 10.42 19.15 3.68
C ALA A 80 11.06 19.71 4.96
N ARG A 81 10.30 20.50 5.76
CA ARG A 81 10.78 21.03 7.05
C ARG A 81 11.07 19.93 8.07
N ALA A 82 10.34 18.82 8.04
CA ALA A 82 10.61 17.66 8.88
C ALA A 82 11.85 16.86 8.42
N GLY A 83 12.34 17.10 7.21
CA GLY A 83 13.58 16.54 6.66
C GLY A 83 13.39 15.40 5.66
N ALA A 84 12.20 15.26 5.06
CA ALA A 84 12.00 14.36 3.93
C ALA A 84 12.46 14.99 2.61
N CYS A 85 12.88 14.16 1.66
CA CYS A 85 12.99 14.55 0.26
C CYS A 85 11.57 14.55 -0.35
N VAL A 86 11.12 15.68 -0.88
CA VAL A 86 9.76 15.83 -1.41
C VAL A 86 9.81 15.93 -2.92
N HIS A 87 9.01 15.11 -3.60
CA HIS A 87 8.84 15.19 -5.05
C HIS A 87 7.37 15.38 -5.39
N ALA A 88 7.07 16.33 -6.28
CA ALA A 88 5.75 16.41 -6.86
C ALA A 88 5.56 15.24 -7.84
N GLN A 89 4.43 14.52 -7.73
CA GLN A 89 4.13 13.36 -8.56
C GLN A 89 4.28 13.66 -10.06
N ASP A 90 3.88 14.85 -10.51
CA ASP A 90 3.88 15.22 -11.92
C ASP A 90 5.28 15.56 -12.47
N GLU A 91 6.27 15.82 -11.61
CA GLU A 91 7.66 16.09 -11.99
C GLU A 91 8.47 14.80 -12.20
N ILE A 92 7.98 13.67 -11.70
CA ILE A 92 8.63 12.37 -11.87
C ILE A 92 8.16 11.76 -13.18
N LEU A 93 9.09 11.39 -14.07
CA LEU A 93 8.81 10.81 -15.38
C LEU A 93 7.77 11.63 -16.19
N PRO A 94 8.00 12.95 -16.39
CA PRO A 94 7.01 13.88 -16.97
C PRO A 94 6.68 13.57 -18.44
N GLN A 95 7.51 12.77 -19.12
CA GLN A 95 7.27 12.31 -20.49
C GLN A 95 6.11 11.31 -20.61
N LEU A 96 5.69 10.69 -19.51
CA LEU A 96 4.59 9.73 -19.52
C LEU A 96 3.25 10.45 -19.40
N LYS A 97 2.20 9.88 -20.03
CA LYS A 97 0.82 10.34 -19.83
C LYS A 97 0.53 10.44 -18.32
N PRO A 98 0.06 11.59 -17.80
CA PRO A 98 -0.29 11.73 -16.39
C PRO A 98 -1.40 10.75 -15.99
N LEU A 99 -1.22 10.11 -14.83
CA LEU A 99 -2.24 9.32 -14.15
C LEU A 99 -2.35 9.81 -12.70
N ASP A 100 -3.37 9.34 -11.99
CA ASP A 100 -3.76 9.86 -10.67
C ASP A 100 -3.92 8.75 -9.64
N GLY A 101 -3.86 9.15 -8.37
CA GLY A 101 -4.17 8.32 -7.22
C GLY A 101 -2.96 7.59 -6.65
N LYS A 102 -3.15 6.98 -5.48
CA LYS A 102 -2.07 6.41 -4.66
C LYS A 102 -1.10 5.51 -5.44
N GLY A 103 -1.62 4.60 -6.26
CA GLY A 103 -0.76 3.70 -7.03
C GLY A 103 0.18 4.39 -8.02
N GLU A 104 -0.19 5.55 -8.57
CA GLU A 104 0.71 6.35 -9.42
C GLU A 104 1.88 6.90 -8.60
N ALA A 105 1.58 7.50 -7.45
CA ALA A 105 2.60 8.04 -6.54
C ALA A 105 3.59 6.96 -6.09
N LEU A 106 3.06 5.78 -5.72
CA LEU A 106 3.88 4.63 -5.32
C LEU A 106 4.76 4.13 -6.46
N TRP A 107 4.21 3.97 -7.66
CA TRP A 107 5.00 3.51 -8.81
C TRP A 107 6.10 4.51 -9.19
N LYS A 108 5.76 5.80 -9.28
CA LYS A 108 6.72 6.87 -9.57
C LYS A 108 7.80 6.99 -8.51
N SER A 109 7.49 6.69 -7.24
CA SER A 109 8.50 6.69 -6.18
C SER A 109 9.69 5.77 -6.48
N LEU A 110 9.49 4.68 -7.21
CA LEU A 110 10.58 3.75 -7.57
C LEU A 110 11.64 4.42 -8.44
N ALA A 111 11.28 5.45 -9.22
CA ALA A 111 12.20 6.18 -10.10
C ALA A 111 13.02 7.25 -9.36
N VAL A 112 12.65 7.62 -8.14
CA VAL A 112 13.33 8.67 -7.34
C VAL A 112 13.88 8.14 -6.01
N THR A 113 13.70 6.86 -5.74
CA THR A 113 14.27 6.17 -4.59
C THR A 113 15.43 5.28 -5.03
N SER A 114 16.37 5.02 -4.13
CA SER A 114 17.58 4.22 -4.41
C SER A 114 17.72 2.96 -3.56
N GLY A 115 16.93 2.81 -2.49
CA GLY A 115 17.07 1.71 -1.54
C GLY A 115 16.79 0.33 -2.12
N ASP A 116 17.59 -0.66 -1.71
CA ASP A 116 17.42 -2.08 -2.05
C ASP A 116 16.07 -2.63 -1.56
N VAL A 117 15.59 -2.10 -0.42
CA VAL A 117 14.26 -2.35 0.14
C VAL A 117 13.49 -1.04 0.19
N VAL A 118 12.26 -1.07 -0.30
CA VAL A 118 11.34 0.07 -0.27
C VAL A 118 10.19 -0.25 0.68
N VAL A 119 9.98 0.62 1.65
CA VAL A 119 8.86 0.59 2.59
C VAL A 119 7.87 1.67 2.19
N PHE A 120 6.61 1.30 2.06
CA PHE A 120 5.49 2.21 1.86
C PHE A 120 4.70 2.32 3.15
N ALA A 121 4.31 3.54 3.52
CA ALA A 121 3.41 3.79 4.64
C ALA A 121 2.48 4.98 4.31
N ASP A 122 1.24 4.91 4.78
CA ASP A 122 0.29 6.01 4.55
C ASP A 122 0.71 7.28 5.32
N ALA A 123 0.59 8.45 4.68
CA ALA A 123 0.91 9.73 5.28
C ALA A 123 -0.19 10.29 6.21
N ASP A 124 -1.32 9.57 6.36
CA ASP A 124 -2.52 9.98 7.12
C ASP A 124 -2.61 9.35 8.53
N ILE A 125 -1.56 8.63 8.94
CA ILE A 125 -1.55 7.86 10.19
C ILE A 125 -1.41 8.79 11.39
N ARG A 126 -2.35 8.66 12.34
CA ARG A 126 -2.29 9.37 13.62
C ARG A 126 -1.56 8.52 14.67
N LYS A 127 -0.87 9.18 15.61
CA LYS A 127 -0.05 8.52 16.64
C LYS A 127 0.94 7.54 16.02
N PHE A 128 1.69 8.04 15.04
CA PHE A 128 2.59 7.22 14.26
C PHE A 128 3.67 6.61 15.16
N ARG A 129 3.93 5.31 14.98
CA ARG A 129 4.96 4.58 15.70
C ARG A 129 5.99 4.05 14.72
N ALA A 130 7.28 4.16 15.06
CA ALA A 130 8.36 3.65 14.23
C ALA A 130 8.23 2.13 13.93
N SER A 131 7.54 1.37 14.78
CA SER A 131 7.23 -0.07 14.56
C SER A 131 6.42 -0.33 13.31
N LEU A 132 5.66 0.65 12.80
CA LEU A 132 4.96 0.54 11.52
C LEU A 132 5.93 0.38 10.33
N ILE A 133 7.18 0.82 10.48
CA ILE A 133 8.23 0.74 9.47
C ILE A 133 9.18 -0.42 9.79
N PHE A 134 9.82 -0.38 10.97
CA PHE A 134 10.88 -1.36 11.26
C PHE A 134 10.35 -2.79 11.35
N GLY A 135 9.09 -2.98 11.76
CA GLY A 135 8.47 -4.31 11.79
C GLY A 135 8.44 -4.96 10.41
N LEU A 136 8.14 -4.19 9.36
CA LEU A 136 8.11 -4.67 7.98
C LEU A 136 9.49 -5.07 7.46
N LEU A 137 10.55 -4.44 7.96
CA LEU A 137 11.93 -4.72 7.59
C LEU A 137 12.43 -6.04 8.19
N GLY A 138 11.89 -6.46 9.35
CA GLY A 138 12.19 -7.72 10.03
C GLY A 138 12.38 -8.92 9.10
N PRO A 139 11.29 -9.42 8.48
CA PRO A 139 11.38 -10.59 7.62
C PRO A 139 12.24 -10.36 6.36
N LEU A 140 12.33 -9.13 5.84
CA LEU A 140 13.12 -8.80 4.65
C LEU A 140 14.63 -8.77 4.92
N LEU A 141 15.05 -8.34 6.11
CA LEU A 141 16.45 -8.30 6.49
C LEU A 141 16.94 -9.64 7.07
N ALA A 142 16.05 -10.41 7.69
CA ALA A 142 16.38 -11.70 8.27
C ALA A 142 16.41 -12.86 7.26
N ASP A 143 15.61 -12.78 6.18
CA ASP A 143 15.50 -13.85 5.19
C ASP A 143 15.58 -13.33 3.75
N PRO A 144 16.65 -13.67 2.99
CA PRO A 144 16.80 -13.24 1.60
C PRO A 144 15.72 -13.79 0.67
N SER A 145 15.04 -14.89 1.03
CA SER A 145 13.94 -15.47 0.25
C SER A 145 12.63 -14.69 0.37
N VAL A 146 12.47 -13.85 1.41
CA VAL A 146 11.33 -12.96 1.53
C VAL A 146 11.54 -11.76 0.62
N VAL A 147 10.57 -11.50 -0.25
CA VAL A 147 10.59 -10.38 -1.21
C VAL A 147 9.58 -9.31 -0.88
N TYR A 148 8.56 -9.63 -0.09
CA TYR A 148 7.46 -8.72 0.24
C TYR A 148 6.91 -9.00 1.64
N ALA A 149 6.73 -7.94 2.43
CA ALA A 149 6.17 -8.01 3.78
C ALA A 149 5.00 -7.02 3.90
N LYS A 150 3.86 -7.49 4.42
CA LYS A 150 2.65 -6.66 4.60
C LYS A 150 2.29 -6.49 6.07
N GLY A 151 1.98 -5.27 6.48
CA GLY A 151 1.49 -4.97 7.82
C GLY A 151 0.09 -5.53 8.04
N CYS A 152 -0.14 -6.07 9.22
CA CYS A 152 -1.47 -6.30 9.75
C CYS A 152 -1.61 -5.64 11.12
N TYR A 153 -2.83 -5.29 11.48
CA TYR A 153 -3.12 -4.54 12.69
C TYR A 153 -4.62 -4.59 12.99
N ASP A 154 -4.94 -4.33 14.25
CA ASP A 154 -6.29 -4.02 14.69
C ASP A 154 -6.69 -2.60 14.24
N ARG A 155 -7.93 -2.47 13.76
CA ARG A 155 -8.51 -1.17 13.37
C ARG A 155 -9.65 -0.80 14.30
N PRO A 156 -9.39 -0.15 15.45
CA PRO A 156 -10.45 0.27 16.33
C PRO A 156 -11.38 1.27 15.62
N LEU A 157 -12.67 0.93 15.47
CA LEU A 157 -13.72 1.89 15.09
C LEU A 157 -14.52 2.20 16.36
N TYR A 158 -14.51 3.47 16.76
CA TYR A 158 -15.19 3.92 18.00
C TYR A 158 -14.78 3.10 19.24
N GLY A 159 -13.50 2.72 19.33
CA GLY A 159 -12.96 1.98 20.49
C GLY A 159 -13.23 0.47 20.51
N THR A 160 -13.89 -0.09 19.48
CA THR A 160 -14.05 -1.55 19.32
C THR A 160 -13.10 -2.09 18.26
N SER A 161 -12.26 -3.05 18.63
CA SER A 161 -11.40 -3.75 17.67
C SER A 161 -12.28 -4.52 16.69
N ASN A 162 -12.09 -4.28 15.40
CA ASN A 162 -12.68 -5.04 14.32
C ASN A 162 -11.55 -5.63 13.46
N GLY A 163 -11.82 -6.79 12.85
CA GLY A 163 -10.82 -7.50 12.05
C GLY A 163 -10.21 -6.61 10.96
N GLY A 164 -11.03 -5.94 10.15
CA GLY A 164 -10.55 -5.06 9.09
C GLY A 164 -11.54 -3.97 8.71
N GLY A 165 -11.07 -3.05 7.84
CA GLY A 165 -11.94 -2.03 7.27
C GLY A 165 -13.09 -2.62 6.45
N ARG A 166 -14.20 -1.88 6.34
CA ARG A 166 -15.41 -2.31 5.60
C ARG A 166 -15.11 -2.84 4.18
N VAL A 167 -14.23 -2.17 3.42
CA VAL A 167 -13.85 -2.62 2.07
C VAL A 167 -12.99 -3.88 2.11
N THR A 168 -12.11 -4.01 3.10
CA THR A 168 -11.34 -5.23 3.32
C THR A 168 -12.27 -6.43 3.55
N GLU A 169 -13.23 -6.29 4.46
CA GLU A 169 -14.12 -7.38 4.87
C GLU A 169 -15.19 -7.72 3.83
N LEU A 170 -15.80 -6.71 3.20
CA LEU A 170 -16.96 -6.91 2.32
C LEU A 170 -16.59 -7.06 0.85
N VAL A 171 -15.35 -6.73 0.46
CA VAL A 171 -14.93 -6.74 -0.96
C VAL A 171 -13.64 -7.53 -1.16
N ALA A 172 -12.53 -7.10 -0.55
CA ALA A 172 -11.23 -7.69 -0.84
C ALA A 172 -11.12 -9.14 -0.37
N ARG A 173 -11.47 -9.44 0.88
CA ARG A 173 -11.37 -10.82 1.42
C ARG A 173 -12.29 -11.79 0.67
N PRO A 174 -13.57 -11.46 0.36
CA PRO A 174 -14.41 -12.30 -0.50
C PRO A 174 -13.79 -12.56 -1.87
N LEU A 175 -13.34 -11.53 -2.59
CA LEU A 175 -12.72 -11.67 -3.91
C LEU A 175 -11.45 -12.53 -3.86
N ILE A 176 -10.60 -12.30 -2.86
CA ILE A 176 -9.39 -13.09 -2.62
C ILE A 176 -9.73 -14.55 -2.38
N ASN A 177 -10.69 -14.86 -1.51
CA ASN A 177 -11.06 -16.26 -1.23
C ASN A 177 -11.63 -16.97 -2.46
N LEU A 178 -12.38 -16.26 -3.30
CA LEU A 178 -12.97 -16.83 -4.52
C LEU A 178 -11.94 -17.09 -5.61
N HIS A 179 -10.96 -16.20 -5.78
CA HIS A 179 -10.13 -16.17 -7.00
C HIS A 179 -8.62 -16.36 -6.77
N TRP A 180 -8.14 -16.08 -5.56
CA TRP A 180 -6.73 -16.22 -5.15
C TRP A 180 -6.65 -16.78 -3.72
N PRO A 181 -7.16 -18.00 -3.46
CA PRO A 181 -7.24 -18.56 -2.11
C PRO A 181 -5.89 -18.70 -1.39
N GLN A 182 -4.78 -18.64 -2.13
CA GLN A 182 -3.41 -18.56 -1.58
C GLN A 182 -3.15 -17.28 -0.79
N LEU A 183 -3.81 -16.17 -1.14
CA LEU A 183 -3.71 -14.88 -0.44
C LEU A 183 -4.70 -14.76 0.72
N ALA A 184 -5.55 -15.76 0.95
CA ALA A 184 -6.59 -15.70 1.99
C ALA A 184 -6.04 -15.65 3.43
N GLY A 185 -4.73 -15.86 3.60
CA GLY A 185 -4.03 -15.75 4.88
C GLY A 185 -3.71 -14.30 5.30
N PHE A 186 -3.71 -13.33 4.38
CA PHE A 186 -3.43 -11.95 4.74
C PHE A 186 -4.55 -11.35 5.59
N VAL A 187 -4.19 -10.87 6.78
CA VAL A 187 -5.15 -10.24 7.70
C VAL A 187 -5.64 -8.89 7.16
N GLN A 188 -4.72 -8.06 6.65
CA GLN A 188 -5.04 -6.76 6.02
C GLN A 188 -4.49 -6.71 4.58
N PRO A 189 -5.15 -7.35 3.59
CA PRO A 189 -4.66 -7.35 2.21
C PRO A 189 -4.55 -5.94 1.60
N LEU A 190 -5.36 -5.00 2.07
CA LEU A 190 -5.38 -3.60 1.63
C LEU A 190 -4.59 -2.65 2.56
N ALA A 191 -3.76 -3.17 3.47
CA ALA A 191 -2.93 -2.29 4.30
C ALA A 191 -2.00 -1.43 3.44
N GLY A 192 -1.90 -0.15 3.81
CA GLY A 192 -0.98 0.82 3.18
C GLY A 192 0.46 0.71 3.68
N GLU A 193 0.67 -0.02 4.78
CA GLU A 193 1.97 -0.27 5.38
C GLU A 193 2.50 -1.62 4.87
N TYR A 194 3.47 -1.58 3.96
CA TYR A 194 4.11 -2.77 3.42
C TYR A 194 5.50 -2.44 2.88
N ALA A 195 6.34 -3.45 2.73
CA ALA A 195 7.69 -3.31 2.22
C ALA A 195 7.99 -4.39 1.18
N GLY A 196 8.86 -4.08 0.24
CA GLY A 196 9.32 -5.05 -0.74
C GLY A 196 10.74 -4.79 -1.20
N ARG A 197 11.38 -5.84 -1.71
CA ARG A 197 12.66 -5.70 -2.40
C ARG A 197 12.44 -4.95 -3.71
N ARG A 198 13.26 -3.93 -3.97
CA ARG A 198 13.25 -3.17 -5.23
C ARG A 198 13.25 -4.10 -6.45
N SER A 199 14.14 -5.09 -6.44
CA SER A 199 14.29 -6.07 -7.51
C SER A 199 13.03 -6.89 -7.84
N ALA A 200 12.07 -6.99 -6.90
CA ALA A 200 10.76 -7.59 -7.14
C ALA A 200 9.71 -6.54 -7.53
N LEU A 201 9.67 -5.40 -6.82
CA LEU A 201 8.72 -4.32 -7.08
C LEU A 201 8.85 -3.76 -8.51
N GLU A 202 10.07 -3.60 -9.02
CA GLU A 202 10.30 -3.06 -10.36
C GLU A 202 9.91 -4.04 -11.50
N ARG A 203 9.63 -5.31 -11.18
CA ARG A 203 9.28 -6.36 -12.15
C ARG A 203 7.77 -6.58 -12.30
N VAL A 204 6.95 -5.93 -11.47
CA VAL A 204 5.48 -6.03 -11.54
C VAL A 204 4.85 -4.68 -11.93
N PRO A 205 3.71 -4.70 -12.62
CA PRO A 205 2.96 -3.48 -12.90
C PRO A 205 2.31 -2.94 -11.62
N PHE A 206 1.99 -1.63 -11.62
CA PHE A 206 1.25 -0.99 -10.55
C PHE A 206 -0.08 -0.47 -11.10
N LEU A 207 -1.19 -0.91 -10.51
CA LEU A 207 -2.49 -0.27 -10.74
C LEU A 207 -2.52 1.10 -10.08
N THR A 208 -3.23 2.07 -10.64
CA THR A 208 -3.40 3.37 -10.01
C THR A 208 -4.56 3.38 -9.00
N GLY A 209 -4.71 4.48 -8.25
CA GLY A 209 -5.75 4.61 -7.24
C GLY A 209 -5.59 3.60 -6.10
N TYR A 210 -6.72 3.11 -5.57
CA TYR A 210 -6.80 2.14 -4.47
C TYR A 210 -6.62 0.69 -4.92
N GLY A 211 -6.47 0.42 -6.23
CA GLY A 211 -6.27 -0.92 -6.75
C GLY A 211 -4.86 -1.48 -6.51
N VAL A 212 -3.90 -0.61 -6.18
CA VAL A 212 -2.47 -0.92 -6.12
C VAL A 212 -2.13 -2.03 -5.12
N GLU A 213 -2.69 -1.99 -3.90
CA GLU A 213 -2.37 -2.99 -2.88
C GLU A 213 -2.83 -4.41 -3.27
N LEU A 214 -4.02 -4.53 -3.85
CA LEU A 214 -4.53 -5.82 -4.33
C LEU A 214 -3.76 -6.30 -5.56
N GLY A 215 -3.49 -5.39 -6.51
CA GLY A 215 -2.70 -5.67 -7.71
C GLY A 215 -1.33 -6.23 -7.35
N LEU A 216 -0.59 -5.55 -6.47
CA LEU A 216 0.73 -5.98 -6.00
C LEU A 216 0.71 -7.36 -5.37
N LEU A 217 -0.27 -7.66 -4.49
CA LEU A 217 -0.37 -8.98 -3.87
C LEU A 217 -0.55 -10.10 -4.91
N ILE A 218 -1.36 -9.86 -5.94
CA ILE A 218 -1.63 -10.84 -7.00
C ILE A 218 -0.41 -10.99 -7.92
N ASP A 219 0.15 -9.88 -8.39
CA ASP A 219 1.25 -9.90 -9.36
C ASP A 219 2.55 -10.44 -8.74
N LEU A 220 2.85 -10.09 -7.49
CA LEU A 220 4.01 -10.62 -6.78
C LEU A 220 3.83 -12.09 -6.40
N LEU A 221 2.59 -12.56 -6.16
CA LEU A 221 2.33 -13.98 -5.94
C LEU A 221 2.64 -14.79 -7.20
N GLU A 222 2.24 -14.28 -8.36
CA GLU A 222 2.54 -14.89 -9.66
C GLU A 222 4.06 -14.88 -9.95
N LEU A 223 4.75 -13.82 -9.54
CA LEU A 223 6.20 -13.67 -9.73
C LEU A 223 7.04 -14.58 -8.82
N ALA A 224 6.71 -14.65 -7.53
CA ALA A 224 7.60 -15.16 -6.49
C ALA A 224 7.01 -16.28 -5.63
N GLY A 225 5.70 -16.51 -5.71
CA GLY A 225 5.01 -17.50 -4.88
C GLY A 225 4.78 -17.06 -3.44
N LEU A 226 3.90 -17.80 -2.74
CA LEU A 226 3.43 -17.43 -1.40
C LEU A 226 4.54 -17.45 -0.34
N ASP A 227 5.48 -18.39 -0.42
CA ASP A 227 6.56 -18.52 0.57
C ASP A 227 7.56 -17.35 0.52
N ALA A 228 7.55 -16.54 -0.54
CA ALA A 228 8.33 -15.31 -0.63
C ALA A 228 7.67 -14.12 0.08
N PHE A 229 6.47 -14.31 0.64
CA PHE A 229 5.75 -13.28 1.39
C PHE A 229 5.86 -13.48 2.89
N ALA A 230 5.78 -12.37 3.61
CA ALA A 230 5.55 -12.32 5.05
C ALA A 230 4.43 -11.34 5.40
N GLN A 231 3.89 -11.49 6.61
CA GLN A 231 3.07 -10.46 7.25
C GLN A 231 3.58 -10.19 8.66
N VAL A 232 3.36 -8.96 9.13
CA VAL A 232 3.85 -8.50 10.43
C VAL A 232 2.73 -7.81 11.18
N ASP A 233 2.44 -8.28 12.39
CA ASP A 233 1.53 -7.59 13.31
C ASP A 233 2.20 -6.33 13.85
N LEU A 234 1.63 -5.19 13.46
CA LEU A 234 2.09 -3.86 13.81
C LEU A 234 1.31 -3.27 15.00
N GLY A 235 0.39 -4.01 15.62
CA GLY A 235 -0.45 -3.58 16.74
C GLY A 235 -1.72 -2.90 16.27
N SER A 236 -1.97 -1.65 16.69
CA SER A 236 -3.15 -0.88 16.29
C SER A 236 -2.80 0.25 15.31
N ARG A 237 -3.73 0.53 14.39
CA ARG A 237 -3.63 1.67 13.46
C ARG A 237 -4.85 2.60 13.55
N GLU A 238 -4.59 3.86 13.85
CA GLU A 238 -5.59 4.93 13.86
C GLU A 238 -5.43 5.83 12.62
N HIS A 239 -6.54 6.05 11.90
CA HIS A 239 -6.62 6.90 10.69
C HIS A 239 -8.03 7.48 10.61
N ALA A 240 -8.24 8.50 9.77
CA ALA A 240 -9.54 9.17 9.69
C ALA A 240 -10.64 8.25 9.14
N PRO A 241 -11.84 8.21 9.77
CA PRO A 241 -12.94 7.41 9.24
C PRO A 241 -13.42 7.98 7.90
N GLN A 242 -13.56 7.10 6.91
CA GLN A 242 -14.09 7.44 5.59
C GLN A 242 -15.61 7.31 5.55
N SER A 243 -16.28 8.20 4.80
CA SER A 243 -17.72 8.10 4.56
C SER A 243 -18.05 6.83 3.77
N THR A 244 -19.26 6.28 3.96
CA THR A 244 -19.70 5.11 3.18
C THR A 244 -19.68 5.39 1.67
N GLU A 245 -19.98 6.63 1.29
CA GLU A 245 -19.92 7.10 -0.09
C GLU A 245 -18.50 6.98 -0.67
N ALA A 246 -17.48 7.48 0.04
CA ALA A 246 -16.07 7.37 -0.36
C ALA A 246 -15.62 5.90 -0.43
N LEU A 247 -16.05 5.08 0.53
CA LEU A 247 -15.76 3.64 0.52
C LEU A 247 -16.41 2.90 -0.65
N GLY A 248 -17.56 3.35 -1.16
CA GLY A 248 -18.14 2.83 -2.39
C GLY A 248 -17.25 3.08 -3.61
N GLY A 249 -16.60 4.25 -3.67
CA GLY A 249 -15.60 4.55 -4.70
C GLY A 249 -14.38 3.63 -4.60
N MET A 250 -13.82 3.47 -3.39
CA MET A 250 -12.71 2.56 -3.12
C MET A 250 -13.06 1.11 -3.47
N ALA A 251 -14.22 0.61 -3.03
CA ALA A 251 -14.71 -0.72 -3.35
C ALA A 251 -14.79 -0.96 -4.87
N SER A 252 -15.28 0.03 -5.62
CA SER A 252 -15.38 -0.04 -7.08
C SER A 252 -14.01 -0.16 -7.74
N GLN A 253 -13.01 0.61 -7.28
CA GLN A 253 -11.63 0.48 -7.77
C GLN A 253 -11.01 -0.89 -7.45
N ILE A 254 -11.28 -1.45 -6.27
CA ILE A 254 -10.83 -2.81 -5.90
C ILE A 254 -11.48 -3.87 -6.80
N MET A 255 -12.77 -3.74 -7.10
CA MET A 255 -13.47 -4.65 -8.02
C MET A 255 -12.91 -4.55 -9.46
N LEU A 256 -12.60 -3.34 -9.94
CA LEU A 256 -11.96 -3.14 -11.24
C LEU A 256 -10.54 -3.74 -11.26
N ALA A 257 -9.78 -3.61 -10.17
CA ALA A 257 -8.47 -4.22 -10.03
C ALA A 257 -8.54 -5.75 -10.10
N ALA A 258 -9.48 -6.34 -9.36
CA ALA A 258 -9.74 -7.78 -9.41
C ALA A 258 -10.15 -8.23 -10.82
N TRP A 259 -11.07 -7.50 -11.46
CA TRP A 259 -11.50 -7.79 -12.83
C TRP A 259 -10.34 -7.76 -13.83
N SER A 260 -9.47 -6.74 -13.74
CA SER A 260 -8.26 -6.61 -14.57
C SER A 260 -7.35 -7.84 -14.44
N ARG A 261 -7.09 -8.28 -13.20
CA ARG A 261 -6.25 -9.46 -12.93
C ARG A 261 -6.92 -10.77 -13.34
N LEU A 262 -8.23 -10.93 -13.11
CA LEU A 262 -8.99 -12.08 -13.57
C LEU A 262 -8.92 -12.23 -15.10
N ARG A 263 -9.07 -11.12 -15.83
CA ARG A 263 -8.96 -11.12 -17.30
C ARG A 263 -7.55 -11.46 -17.75
N ARG A 264 -6.51 -10.84 -17.16
CA ARG A 264 -5.10 -11.14 -17.46
C ARG A 264 -4.77 -12.62 -17.26
N GLN A 265 -5.27 -13.22 -16.18
CA GLN A 265 -5.04 -14.62 -15.84
C GLN A 265 -5.96 -15.60 -16.59
N GLY A 266 -6.78 -15.12 -17.54
CA GLY A 266 -7.71 -15.96 -18.30
C GLY A 266 -8.82 -16.61 -17.47
N LYS A 267 -9.10 -16.11 -16.26
CA LYS A 267 -10.12 -16.65 -15.35
C LYS A 267 -11.54 -16.20 -15.71
N ILE A 268 -11.65 -15.15 -16.52
CA ILE A 268 -12.93 -14.66 -17.05
C ILE A 268 -12.80 -14.34 -18.54
N HIS A 269 -13.87 -14.59 -19.28
CA HIS A 269 -14.07 -14.09 -20.64
C HIS A 269 -15.20 -13.07 -20.59
N ALA A 270 -14.88 -11.80 -20.76
CA ALA A 270 -15.85 -10.72 -20.67
C ALA A 270 -16.46 -10.43 -22.04
N SER A 271 -17.79 -10.32 -22.10
CA SER A 271 -18.51 -9.84 -23.29
C SER A 271 -18.57 -8.31 -23.37
N HIS A 272 -18.23 -7.61 -22.29
CA HIS A 272 -18.16 -6.16 -22.22
C HIS A 272 -17.10 -5.70 -21.21
N GLU A 273 -16.66 -4.45 -21.31
CA GLU A 273 -15.80 -3.83 -20.30
C GLU A 273 -16.64 -3.35 -19.10
N PRO A 274 -16.10 -3.39 -17.87
CA PRO A 274 -16.78 -2.84 -16.70
C PRO A 274 -16.86 -1.31 -16.78
N SER A 275 -17.93 -0.73 -16.24
CA SER A 275 -18.09 0.72 -16.15
C SER A 275 -17.06 1.32 -15.20
N VAL A 276 -16.51 2.47 -15.59
CA VAL A 276 -15.65 3.32 -14.75
C VAL A 276 -16.42 4.47 -14.08
N ARG A 277 -17.75 4.46 -14.16
CA ARG A 277 -18.64 5.42 -13.50
C ARG A 277 -19.44 4.74 -12.40
N LEU A 278 -19.40 5.31 -11.20
CA LEU A 278 -20.20 4.91 -10.06
C LEU A 278 -21.28 5.96 -9.80
N THR A 279 -22.54 5.53 -9.83
CA THR A 279 -23.69 6.36 -9.44
C THR A 279 -24.07 6.06 -7.99
N GLN A 280 -24.12 7.10 -7.16
CA GLN A 280 -24.55 7.04 -5.77
C GLN A 280 -25.64 8.08 -5.53
N PHE A 281 -26.31 8.00 -4.38
CA PHE A 281 -27.43 8.87 -4.05
C PHE A 281 -27.25 9.46 -2.66
N ARG A 282 -27.52 10.76 -2.53
CA ARG A 282 -27.57 11.47 -1.24
C ARG A 282 -28.98 12.01 -1.03
N ARG A 283 -29.48 11.97 0.20
CA ARG A 283 -30.75 12.63 0.53
C ARG A 283 -30.54 14.15 0.49
N GLY A 284 -31.24 14.82 -0.42
CA GLY A 284 -31.36 16.28 -0.50
C GLY A 284 -32.72 16.77 0.02
N ALA A 285 -32.96 18.08 -0.05
CA ALA A 285 -34.22 18.69 0.41
C ALA A 285 -35.43 18.25 -0.42
N GLU A 286 -35.25 18.07 -1.73
CA GLU A 286 -36.31 17.73 -2.70
C GLU A 286 -36.34 16.24 -3.09
N GLY A 287 -35.52 15.38 -2.46
CA GLY A 287 -35.46 13.95 -2.79
C GLY A 287 -34.08 13.33 -2.69
N HIS A 288 -33.68 12.58 -3.72
CA HIS A 288 -32.35 11.97 -3.82
C HIS A 288 -31.53 12.67 -4.91
N ASP A 289 -30.42 13.27 -4.51
CA ASP A 289 -29.44 13.86 -5.41
C ASP A 289 -28.53 12.78 -5.96
N VAL A 290 -28.30 12.80 -7.28
CA VAL A 290 -27.42 11.86 -7.96
C VAL A 290 -25.98 12.34 -7.85
N LEU A 291 -25.11 11.47 -7.35
CA LEU A 291 -23.67 11.67 -7.34
C LEU A 291 -23.02 10.72 -8.35
N LEU A 292 -22.35 11.28 -9.35
CA LEU A 292 -21.54 10.53 -10.31
C LEU A 292 -20.07 10.65 -9.94
N ARG A 293 -19.41 9.51 -9.74
CA ARG A 293 -17.96 9.42 -9.48
C ARG A 293 -17.26 8.69 -10.61
N ASP A 294 -16.09 9.20 -11.00
CA ASP A 294 -15.12 8.42 -11.76
C ASP A 294 -14.39 7.46 -10.81
N VAL A 295 -14.44 6.18 -11.13
CA VAL A 295 -13.76 5.11 -10.38
C VAL A 295 -12.78 4.36 -11.28
N GLY A 296 -12.44 4.91 -12.45
CA GLY A 296 -11.46 4.34 -13.34
C GLY A 296 -10.11 4.12 -12.66
N ILE A 297 -9.46 3.02 -13.02
CA ILE A 297 -8.08 2.72 -12.64
C ILE A 297 -7.22 2.65 -13.91
N GLY A 298 -5.99 3.14 -13.80
CA GLY A 298 -4.96 2.96 -14.80
C GLY A 298 -4.00 1.84 -14.40
N GLU A 299 -3.04 1.56 -15.26
CA GLU A 299 -1.92 0.67 -14.95
C GLU A 299 -0.62 1.25 -15.50
N ARG A 300 0.40 1.21 -14.66
CA ARG A 300 1.78 1.45 -15.04
C ARG A 300 2.50 0.12 -15.27
N PRO A 301 3.37 0.05 -16.30
CA PRO A 301 4.13 -1.17 -16.57
C PRO A 301 5.15 -1.43 -15.46
N PRO A 302 5.78 -2.63 -15.43
CA PRO A 302 6.94 -2.85 -14.58
C PRO A 302 8.00 -1.77 -14.78
N MET A 303 8.49 -1.16 -13.69
CA MET A 303 9.47 -0.06 -13.75
C MET A 303 10.71 -0.44 -14.56
N ILE A 304 11.15 -1.71 -14.46
CA ILE A 304 12.32 -2.23 -15.20
C ILE A 304 12.15 -2.19 -16.72
N THR A 305 10.93 -2.03 -17.23
CA THR A 305 10.66 -1.92 -18.68
C THR A 305 10.79 -0.49 -19.19
N LEU A 306 10.89 0.50 -18.30
CA LEU A 306 11.22 1.86 -18.72
C LEU A 306 12.69 1.90 -19.10
N THR A 307 12.95 2.34 -20.33
CA THR A 307 14.29 2.76 -20.73
C THR A 307 14.53 4.13 -20.10
N MET A 308 15.33 4.18 -19.03
CA MET A 308 15.78 5.42 -18.42
C MET A 308 17.02 5.96 -19.14
#